data_AF-A0A9E4JES0-F1
#
_entry.id   AF-A0A9E4JES0-F1
#
_cell.length_a   1.000
_cell.length_b   1.000
_cell.length_c   1.000
_cell.angle_alpha   90.00
_cell.angle_beta   90.00
_cell.angle_gamma   90.00
#
_symmetry.space_group_name_H-M   'P 1'
#
loop_
_entity.id
_entity.type
_entity.pdbx_description
1 polymer ?
#
loop_
_entity_poly.entity_id
_entity_poly.type
_entity_poly.pdbx_seq_one_letter_code
_entity_poly.pdbx_strand_id
1 'polypeptide(L)'
;MKHKEIGFGLTINMGNYESVRFDLVAELEDWEDSEESMKALKKRLVEIARVEVNNGESTVIRKLDLDKKYIKEIKEKAREVEEQRRERNELIDQLQSLKFDISDASELLKAFKDLSYYNSVIADLRKVVDTYNNLMNKTKHEDTESVSLDNEF
;
A
#
# COMPACT_ATOMS: atom_id res chain seq x y z
N MET A 1 -33.92 -26.28 -27.47
CA MET A 1 -34.07 -24.94 -26.87
C MET A 1 -33.47 -24.99 -25.48
N LYS A 2 -32.72 -23.97 -25.05
CA LYS A 2 -32.09 -23.98 -23.71
C LYS A 2 -32.97 -23.15 -22.79
N HIS A 3 -33.80 -23.80 -22.00
CA HIS A 3 -34.60 -23.09 -20.99
C HIS A 3 -33.68 -22.48 -19.93
N LYS A 4 -33.92 -21.22 -19.57
CA LYS A 4 -33.24 -20.55 -18.46
C LYS A 4 -34.14 -20.64 -17.24
N GLU A 5 -33.71 -21.38 -16.23
CA GLU A 5 -34.44 -21.44 -14.97
C GLU A 5 -34.20 -20.19 -14.14
N ILE A 6 -35.28 -19.55 -13.69
CA ILE A 6 -35.23 -18.50 -12.68
C ILE A 6 -36.05 -18.92 -11.46
N GLY A 7 -35.47 -18.73 -10.27
CA GLY A 7 -36.09 -19.10 -9.01
C GLY A 7 -36.13 -17.93 -8.04
N PHE A 8 -37.21 -17.85 -7.26
CA PHE A 8 -37.34 -16.90 -6.16
C PHE A 8 -37.97 -17.58 -4.94
N GLY A 9 -37.31 -17.40 -3.79
CA GLY A 9 -37.75 -17.91 -2.50
C GLY A 9 -38.14 -16.80 -1.55
N LEU A 10 -39.23 -16.99 -0.80
CA LEU A 10 -39.71 -16.10 0.24
C LEU A 10 -39.93 -16.88 1.53
N THR A 11 -39.20 -16.50 2.58
CA THR A 11 -39.41 -17.04 3.92
C THR A 11 -40.29 -16.10 4.72
N ILE A 12 -41.34 -16.63 5.32
CA ILE A 12 -42.31 -15.88 6.12
C ILE A 12 -42.28 -16.41 7.54
N ASN A 13 -42.22 -15.48 8.49
CA ASN A 13 -42.37 -15.79 9.90
C ASN A 13 -43.86 -15.90 10.23
N MET A 14 -44.29 -17.05 10.73
CA MET A 14 -45.69 -17.35 11.04
C MET A 14 -46.05 -17.02 12.51
N GLY A 15 -45.09 -16.51 13.29
CA GLY A 15 -45.20 -16.36 14.75
C GLY A 15 -44.70 -17.60 15.49
N ASN A 16 -44.58 -17.52 16.83
CA ASN A 16 -44.13 -18.63 17.69
C ASN A 16 -42.80 -19.30 17.28
N TYR A 17 -41.83 -18.53 16.75
CA TYR A 17 -40.55 -19.03 16.24
C TYR A 17 -40.67 -19.99 15.04
N GLU A 18 -41.84 -20.08 14.41
CA GLU A 18 -42.04 -20.89 13.22
C GLU A 18 -41.89 -20.03 11.96
N SER A 19 -41.21 -20.57 10.96
CA SER A 19 -41.09 -19.93 9.65
C SER A 19 -41.35 -20.93 8.54
N VAL A 20 -42.00 -20.47 7.49
CA VAL A 20 -42.31 -21.26 6.29
C VAL A 20 -41.62 -20.61 5.10
N ARG A 21 -40.94 -21.42 4.30
CA ARG A 21 -40.29 -20.99 3.07
C ARG A 21 -41.13 -21.43 1.88
N PHE A 22 -41.43 -20.48 1.01
CA PHE A 22 -42.09 -20.69 -0.27
C PHE A 22 -41.07 -20.46 -1.37
N ASP A 23 -40.87 -21.43 -2.25
CA ASP A 23 -40.01 -21.28 -3.43
C ASP A 23 -40.87 -21.41 -4.69
N LEU A 24 -40.69 -20.49 -5.64
CA LEU A 24 -41.22 -20.59 -7.00
C LEU A 24 -40.07 -20.63 -7.98
N VAL A 25 -40.15 -21.56 -8.92
CA VAL A 25 -39.22 -21.69 -10.04
C VAL A 25 -40.03 -21.65 -11.33
N ALA A 26 -39.55 -20.89 -12.31
CA ALA A 26 -40.09 -20.91 -13.65
C ALA A 26 -38.97 -21.13 -14.66
N GLU A 27 -39.30 -21.91 -15.68
CA GLU A 27 -38.49 -22.10 -16.87
C GLU A 27 -38.83 -20.99 -17.86
N LEU A 28 -37.83 -20.21 -18.26
CA LEU A 28 -37.99 -19.17 -19.27
C LEU A 28 -37.60 -19.70 -20.64
N GLU A 29 -38.36 -19.26 -21.64
CA GLU A 29 -37.99 -19.41 -23.03
C GLU A 29 -36.94 -18.35 -23.44
N ASP A 30 -36.18 -18.63 -24.50
CA ASP A 30 -35.06 -17.78 -24.94
C ASP A 30 -35.47 -16.34 -25.33
N TRP A 31 -36.76 -16.10 -25.58
CA TRP A 31 -37.32 -14.79 -25.94
C TRP A 31 -37.93 -14.02 -24.75
N GLU A 32 -38.05 -14.64 -23.57
CA GLU A 32 -38.66 -14.00 -22.40
C GLU A 32 -37.63 -13.14 -21.64
N ASP A 33 -38.06 -11.95 -21.20
CA ASP A 33 -37.24 -11.07 -20.39
C ASP A 33 -37.15 -11.58 -18.95
N SER A 34 -35.95 -12.00 -18.56
CA SER A 34 -35.67 -12.49 -17.20
C SER A 34 -36.03 -11.50 -16.08
N GLU A 35 -35.94 -10.18 -16.31
CA GLU A 35 -36.28 -9.20 -15.28
C GLU A 35 -37.79 -9.04 -15.11
N GLU A 36 -38.53 -9.03 -16.22
CA GLU A 36 -39.99 -8.93 -16.21
C GLU A 36 -40.62 -10.20 -15.64
N SER A 37 -40.12 -11.37 -16.04
CA SER A 37 -40.57 -12.65 -15.51
C SER A 37 -40.23 -12.84 -14.03
N MET A 38 -39.07 -12.34 -13.57
CA MET A 38 -38.72 -12.32 -12.15
C MET A 38 -39.66 -11.40 -11.34
N LYS A 39 -40.08 -10.25 -11.90
CA LYS A 39 -41.08 -9.38 -11.25
C LYS A 39 -42.44 -10.08 -11.16
N ALA A 40 -42.86 -10.77 -12.21
CA ALA A 40 -44.10 -11.54 -12.23
C ALA A 40 -44.07 -12.67 -11.17
N LEU A 41 -42.97 -13.42 -11.08
CA LEU A 41 -42.79 -14.47 -10.07
C LEU A 41 -42.85 -13.92 -8.64
N LYS A 42 -42.20 -12.79 -8.39
CA LYS A 42 -42.23 -12.13 -7.08
C LYS A 42 -43.65 -11.72 -6.68
N LYS A 43 -44.39 -11.09 -7.59
CA LYS A 43 -45.78 -10.68 -7.35
C LYS A 43 -46.64 -11.90 -7.01
N ARG A 44 -46.49 -12.98 -7.77
CA ARG A 44 -47.26 -14.22 -7.57
C ARG A 44 -46.89 -14.96 -6.29
N LEU A 45 -45.63 -14.95 -5.88
CA LEU A 45 -45.20 -15.56 -4.61
C LEU A 45 -45.78 -14.81 -3.40
N VAL A 46 -45.80 -13.48 -3.46
CA VAL A 46 -46.40 -12.62 -2.43
C VAL A 46 -47.92 -12.83 -2.34
N GLU A 47 -48.59 -12.99 -3.48
CA GLU A 47 -50.02 -13.34 -3.55
C GLU A 47 -50.30 -14.73 -2.96
N ILE A 48 -49.53 -15.76 -3.33
CA ILE A 48 -49.68 -17.14 -2.83
C ILE A 48 -49.47 -17.21 -1.32
N ALA A 49 -48.48 -16.50 -0.84
CA ALA A 49 -48.18 -16.41 0.58
C ALA A 49 -49.31 -15.75 1.41
N ARG A 50 -50.33 -15.17 0.76
CA ARG A 50 -51.45 -14.45 1.39
C ARG A 50 -50.97 -13.54 2.53
N VAL A 51 -49.81 -12.89 2.33
CA VAL A 51 -49.39 -11.82 3.21
C VAL A 51 -50.39 -10.70 2.96
N GLU A 52 -51.41 -10.61 3.82
CA GLU A 52 -52.35 -9.52 3.78
C GLU A 52 -51.53 -8.23 3.78
N VAL A 53 -51.64 -7.50 2.67
CA VAL A 53 -51.12 -6.14 2.52
C VAL A 53 -52.00 -5.19 3.34
N ASN A 54 -52.29 -5.56 4.59
CA ASN A 54 -52.96 -4.72 5.56
C ASN A 54 -51.93 -3.65 5.95
N ASN A 55 -52.00 -2.54 5.23
CA ASN A 55 -51.14 -1.35 5.27
C ASN A 55 -49.91 -1.38 4.38
N GLY A 56 -50.15 -1.52 3.07
CA GLY A 56 -49.36 -0.83 2.06
C GLY A 56 -48.49 -1.75 1.20
N GLU A 57 -48.77 -1.72 -0.10
CA GLU A 57 -48.02 -2.32 -1.22
C GLU A 57 -46.51 -1.98 -1.30
N SER A 58 -45.91 -1.38 -0.27
CA SER A 58 -44.61 -0.72 -0.40
C SER A 58 -43.48 -1.24 0.50
N THR A 59 -43.71 -2.10 1.51
CA THR A 59 -42.62 -2.40 2.46
C THR A 59 -41.55 -3.34 1.90
N VAL A 60 -41.92 -4.40 1.17
CA VAL A 60 -40.93 -5.32 0.58
C VAL A 60 -40.26 -4.73 -0.67
N ILE A 61 -41.03 -4.07 -1.53
CA ILE A 61 -40.50 -3.41 -2.74
C ILE A 61 -39.58 -2.23 -2.36
N ARG A 62 -39.96 -1.39 -1.38
CA ARG A 62 -39.05 -0.32 -0.90
C ARG A 62 -37.82 -0.87 -0.19
N LYS A 63 -37.92 -1.97 0.56
CA LYS A 63 -36.74 -2.62 1.16
C LYS A 63 -35.76 -3.10 0.09
N LEU A 64 -36.25 -3.69 -1.00
CA LEU A 64 -35.42 -4.14 -2.12
C LEU A 64 -34.77 -2.98 -2.91
N ASP A 65 -35.47 -1.85 -3.08
CA ASP A 65 -34.88 -0.65 -3.69
C ASP A 65 -33.85 0.03 -2.78
N LEU A 66 -34.09 0.01 -1.46
CA LEU A 66 -33.09 0.43 -0.47
C LEU A 66 -31.86 -0.48 -0.52
N ASP A 67 -32.03 -1.80 -0.62
CA ASP A 67 -30.93 -2.76 -0.76
C ASP A 67 -30.09 -2.48 -2.02
N LYS A 68 -30.73 -2.18 -3.15
CA LYS A 68 -30.00 -1.77 -4.38
C LYS A 68 -29.20 -0.49 -4.19
N LYS A 69 -29.75 0.51 -3.49
CA LYS A 69 -29.06 1.77 -3.20
C LYS A 69 -27.85 1.53 -2.30
N TYR A 70 -28.01 0.75 -1.22
CA TYR A 70 -26.90 0.41 -0.33
C TYR A 70 -25.82 -0.44 -1.01
N ILE A 71 -26.20 -1.38 -1.88
CA ILE A 71 -25.23 -2.14 -2.69
C ILE A 71 -24.40 -1.22 -3.59
N LYS A 72 -25.01 -0.19 -4.18
CA LYS A 72 -24.29 0.78 -5.00
C LYS A 72 -23.31 1.61 -4.16
N GLU A 73 -23.75 2.10 -3.01
CA GLU A 73 -22.93 2.88 -2.08
C GLU A 73 -21.76 2.06 -1.52
N ILE A 74 -21.99 0.78 -1.17
CA ILE A 74 -20.94 -0.15 -0.75
C ILE A 74 -19.93 -0.37 -1.88
N LYS A 75 -20.36 -0.50 -3.14
CA LYS A 75 -19.45 -0.66 -4.27
C LYS A 75 -18.62 0.59 -4.53
N GLU A 76 -19.21 1.79 -4.39
CA GLU A 76 -18.50 3.06 -4.52
C GLU A 76 -17.45 3.21 -3.39
N LYS A 77 -17.84 2.95 -2.14
CA LYS A 77 -16.91 2.97 -1.00
C LYS A 77 -15.83 1.89 -1.10
N ALA A 78 -16.14 0.70 -1.60
CA ALA A 78 -15.15 -0.33 -1.84
C ALA A 78 -14.10 0.11 -2.87
N ARG A 79 -14.51 0.81 -3.95
CA ARG A 79 -13.57 1.37 -4.93
C ARG A 79 -12.68 2.46 -4.31
N GLU A 80 -13.26 3.36 -3.52
CA GLU A 80 -12.51 4.40 -2.81
C GLU A 80 -11.45 3.79 -1.86
N VAL A 81 -11.82 2.72 -1.13
CA VAL A 81 -10.89 1.99 -0.27
C VAL A 81 -9.79 1.29 -1.07
N GLU A 82 -10.12 0.73 -2.23
CA GLU A 82 -9.14 0.08 -3.13
C GLU A 82 -8.12 1.11 -3.66
N GLU A 83 -8.59 2.30 -4.02
CA GLU A 83 -7.76 3.40 -4.51
C GLU A 83 -6.83 3.93 -3.41
N GLN A 84 -7.35 4.19 -2.21
CA GLN A 84 -6.54 4.56 -1.05
C GLN A 84 -5.52 3.48 -0.69
N ARG A 85 -5.84 2.20 -0.86
CA ARG A 85 -4.88 1.10 -0.67
C ARG A 85 -3.75 1.14 -1.68
N ARG A 86 -4.00 1.50 -2.94
CA ARG A 86 -2.97 1.65 -3.97
C ARG A 86 -2.05 2.81 -3.63
N GLU A 87 -2.59 3.99 -3.34
CA GLU A 87 -1.81 5.16 -2.94
C GLU A 87 -0.93 4.85 -1.72
N ARG A 88 -1.48 4.16 -0.72
CA ARG A 88 -0.71 3.74 0.45
C ARG A 88 0.45 2.80 0.09
N ASN A 89 0.24 1.87 -0.82
CA ASN A 89 1.29 0.95 -1.24
C ASN A 89 2.38 1.67 -2.04
N GLU A 90 2.02 2.62 -2.92
CA GLU A 90 2.99 3.46 -3.63
C GLU A 90 3.84 4.29 -2.66
N LEU A 91 3.24 4.86 -1.62
CA LEU A 91 3.97 5.58 -0.57
C LEU A 91 4.89 4.66 0.23
N ILE A 92 4.50 3.41 0.47
CA ILE A 92 5.37 2.42 1.13
C ILE A 92 6.59 2.11 0.26
N ASP A 93 6.41 1.94 -1.04
CA ASP A 93 7.51 1.66 -1.97
C ASP A 93 8.47 2.86 -2.05
N GLN A 94 7.94 4.09 -2.08
CA GLN A 94 8.76 5.31 -2.01
C GLN A 94 9.55 5.41 -0.70
N LEU A 95 8.94 5.09 0.45
CA LEU A 95 9.62 5.08 1.74
C LEU A 95 10.72 4.01 1.81
N GLN A 96 10.50 2.84 1.18
CA GLN A 96 11.53 1.82 1.10
C GLN A 96 12.72 2.30 0.25
N SER A 97 12.46 2.89 -0.92
CA SER A 97 13.52 3.49 -1.75
C SER A 97 14.31 4.54 -0.98
N LEU A 98 13.62 5.47 -0.31
CA LEU A 98 14.26 6.51 0.48
C LEU A 98 15.12 5.93 1.62
N LYS A 99 14.69 4.82 2.22
CA LYS A 99 15.46 4.13 3.25
C LYS A 99 16.77 3.57 2.70
N PHE A 100 16.77 3.05 1.48
CA PHE A 100 18.01 2.63 0.80
C PHE A 100 18.91 3.83 0.53
N ASP A 101 18.38 4.93 -0.01
CA ASP A 101 19.16 6.15 -0.27
C ASP A 101 19.80 6.72 1.00
N ILE A 102 19.07 6.71 2.12
CA ILE A 102 19.59 7.13 3.43
C ILE A 102 20.69 6.18 3.92
N SER A 103 20.55 4.87 3.70
CA SER A 103 21.56 3.89 4.06
C SER A 103 22.85 4.16 3.28
N ASP A 104 22.76 4.31 1.96
CA ASP A 104 23.90 4.60 1.09
C ASP A 104 24.57 5.93 1.47
N ALA A 105 23.78 6.98 1.71
CA ALA A 105 24.29 8.26 2.19
C ALA A 105 25.02 8.12 3.54
N SER A 106 24.53 7.26 4.43
CA SER A 106 25.18 7.01 5.72
C SER A 106 26.53 6.30 5.59
N GLU A 107 26.67 5.38 4.63
CA GLU A 107 27.92 4.70 4.31
C GLU A 107 28.92 5.68 3.70
N LEU A 108 28.47 6.53 2.76
CA LEU A 108 29.30 7.60 2.20
C LEU A 108 29.79 8.57 3.28
N LEU A 109 28.94 8.91 4.26
CA LEU A 109 29.32 9.78 5.37
C LEU A 109 30.40 9.13 6.26
N LYS A 110 30.33 7.81 6.48
CA LYS A 110 31.39 7.08 7.21
C LYS A 110 32.71 7.10 6.42
N ALA A 111 32.67 6.77 5.13
CA ALA A 111 33.85 6.83 4.27
C ALA A 111 34.48 8.23 4.23
N PHE A 112 33.65 9.28 4.22
CA PHE A 112 34.14 10.66 4.28
C PHE A 112 34.82 10.99 5.62
N LYS A 113 34.27 10.52 6.75
CA LYS A 113 34.90 10.69 8.06
C LYS A 113 36.25 9.98 8.14
N ASP A 114 36.34 8.76 7.61
CA ASP A 114 37.59 8.01 7.56
C ASP A 114 38.64 8.73 6.71
N LEU A 115 38.24 9.23 5.52
CA LEU A 115 39.10 10.08 4.68
C LEU A 115 39.55 11.36 5.39
N SER A 116 38.67 12.00 6.15
CA SER A 116 39.03 13.18 6.94
C SER A 116 40.08 12.85 8.00
N TYR A 117 40.00 11.68 8.63
CA TYR A 117 41.01 11.21 9.57
C TYR A 117 42.35 10.94 8.87
N TYR A 118 42.35 10.28 7.71
CA TYR A 118 43.57 10.09 6.93
C TYR A 118 44.22 11.41 6.52
N ASN A 119 43.41 12.41 6.14
CA ASN A 119 43.92 13.73 5.81
C ASN A 119 44.61 14.42 7.00
N SER A 120 44.08 14.29 8.23
CA SER A 120 44.77 14.82 9.41
C SER A 120 46.08 14.09 9.70
N VAL A 121 46.11 12.76 9.55
CA VAL A 121 47.33 11.97 9.71
C VAL A 121 48.40 12.37 8.68
N ILE A 122 47.99 12.56 7.42
CA ILE A 122 48.89 13.03 6.36
C ILE A 122 49.45 14.42 6.69
N ALA A 123 48.63 15.32 7.23
CA ALA A 123 49.09 16.65 7.64
C ALA A 123 50.14 16.58 8.76
N ASP A 124 49.95 15.70 9.73
CA ASP A 124 50.92 15.51 10.82
C ASP A 124 52.21 14.83 10.32
N LEU A 125 52.10 13.83 9.43
CA LEU A 125 53.26 13.23 8.78
C LEU A 125 54.07 14.26 7.97
N ARG A 126 53.41 15.19 7.27
CA ARG A 126 54.10 16.29 6.57
C ARG A 126 54.91 17.15 7.54
N LYS A 127 54.36 17.51 8.70
CA LYS A 127 55.11 18.25 9.74
C LYS A 127 56.34 17.49 10.21
N VAL A 128 56.24 16.17 10.40
CA VAL A 128 57.37 15.32 10.81
C VAL A 128 58.44 15.27 9.73
N VAL A 129 58.06 15.17 8.46
CA VAL A 129 59.00 15.23 7.34
C VAL A 129 59.67 16.60 7.26
N ASP A 130 58.92 17.69 7.45
CA ASP A 130 59.47 19.05 7.45
C ASP A 130 60.45 19.26 8.61
N THR A 131 60.15 18.77 9.82
CA THR A 131 61.08 18.85 10.96
C THR A 131 62.33 18.01 10.73
N TYR A 132 62.20 16.81 10.17
CA TYR A 132 63.34 15.96 9.81
C TYR A 132 64.23 16.62 8.75
N ASN A 133 63.64 17.17 7.69
CA ASN A 133 64.38 17.88 6.64
C ASN A 133 65.11 19.10 7.19
N ASN A 134 64.48 19.85 8.09
CA ASN A 134 65.12 20.99 8.77
C ASN A 134 66.29 20.55 9.65
N LEU A 135 66.17 19.44 10.37
CA LEU A 135 67.28 18.87 11.16
C LEU A 135 68.44 18.41 10.26
N MET A 136 68.14 17.69 9.17
CA MET A 136 69.15 17.24 8.21
C MET A 136 69.86 18.39 7.49
N ASN A 137 69.17 19.50 7.22
CA ASN A 137 69.79 20.68 6.65
C ASN A 137 70.68 21.42 7.65
N LYS A 138 70.33 21.41 8.95
CA LYS A 138 71.17 21.98 10.01
C LYS A 138 72.44 21.18 10.23
N THR A 139 72.36 19.85 10.32
CA THR A 139 73.54 18.99 10.48
C THR A 139 74.49 19.09 9.28
N LYS A 140 73.96 19.16 8.06
CA LYS A 140 74.78 19.42 6.86
C LYS A 140 75.52 20.76 6.89
N HIS A 141 74.93 21.79 7.50
CA HIS A 141 75.59 23.09 7.64
C HIS A 141 76.70 23.09 8.70
N GLU A 142 76.48 22.42 9.84
CA GLU A 142 77.48 22.25 10.90
C GLU A 142 78.69 21.40 10.45
N ASP A 143 78.47 20.37 9.61
CA ASP A 143 79.54 19.59 8.99
C ASP A 143 80.39 20.41 7.99
N THR A 144 79.83 21.43 7.32
CA THR A 144 80.60 22.33 6.46
C THR A 144 81.36 23.42 7.20
N GLU A 145 80.86 23.90 8.34
CA GLU A 145 81.59 24.89 9.17
C GLU A 145 82.76 24.25 9.93
N SER A 146 82.59 23.01 10.42
CA SER A 146 83.67 22.27 11.09
C SER A 146 84.84 21.90 10.16
N VAL A 147 84.60 21.65 8.87
CA VAL A 147 85.68 21.39 7.89
C VAL A 147 86.44 22.67 7.52
N SER A 148 85.88 23.86 7.74
CA SER A 148 86.55 25.13 7.45
C SER A 148 87.49 25.63 8.54
N LEU A 149 87.40 25.10 9.76
CA LEU A 149 88.22 25.50 10.91
C LEU A 149 89.53 24.70 11.04
N ASP A 150 89.66 23.56 10.37
CA ASP A 150 90.85 22.71 10.42
C ASP A 150 91.92 23.02 9.34
N ASN A 151 91.73 24.06 8.51
CA ASN A 151 92.66 24.46 7.45
C ASN A 151 93.42 25.79 7.69
N GLU A 152 93.33 26.37 8.89
CA GLU A 152 94.18 27.49 9.32
C GLU A 152 95.18 27.04 10.42
N PHE A 153 96.09 26.13 10.08
CA PHE A 153 97.37 25.97 10.77
C PHE A 153 98.47 25.51 9.80
#